data_AF-A0A0M3J4U7-F1
#
_entry.id   AF-A0A0M3J4U7-F1
#
_cell.length_a   1.000
_cell.length_b   1.000
_cell.length_c   1.000
_cell.angle_alpha   90.00
_cell.angle_beta   90.00
_cell.angle_gamma   90.00
#
_symmetry.space_group_name_H-M   'P 1'
#
loop_
_entity.id
_entity.type
_entity.pdbx_description
1 polymer ?
#
loop_
_entity_poly.entity_id
_entity_poly.type
_entity_poly.pdbx_seq_one_letter_code
_entity_poly.pdbx_strand_id
1 'polypeptide(L)'
;MCADLITCLVRHYLGDNATTSAVCNQLRTTCPTLFSDEDATATRATEMLEEAHLMEPCPTRTELIDEAIRMLKVGVHKLNLPVICQLLHEVDCVEGIVELALARAERSDPRMLALIAYKSHSAETDSLTQDAFNKRKSAYKCITDALDRIQADVRTKSGIALQSAVVSRDLIINCVLRSKDELANVAVFKWLLANQLSNVVVESKSPFAESFLHTLVEGGGASSYLDLLWRFHEKNGNFAKAAKLLYSLARRDTNAFDLRRRVAYLSQASMCAKSAISQQSDQLKDQNFIVAIQDELDVAEIQLATKFVSIDIHSCCNKFRIE
;
A
#
# COMPACT_ATOMS: atom_id res chain seq x y z
N MET A 1 30.85 -5.78 -19.47
CA MET A 1 32.09 -6.57 -19.40
C MET A 1 33.00 -6.12 -18.26
N CYS A 2 33.68 -4.97 -18.30
CA CYS A 2 34.62 -4.58 -17.24
C CYS A 2 33.96 -4.27 -15.89
N ALA A 3 32.83 -3.56 -15.88
CA ALA A 3 32.08 -3.29 -14.64
C ALA A 3 31.52 -4.58 -13.99
N ASP A 4 31.09 -5.54 -14.82
CA ASP A 4 30.59 -6.84 -14.35
C ASP A 4 31.72 -7.67 -13.74
N LEU A 5 32.92 -7.64 -14.34
CA LEU A 5 34.13 -8.25 -13.80
C LEU A 5 34.54 -7.64 -12.46
N ILE A 6 34.50 -6.32 -12.32
CA ILE A 6 34.77 -5.63 -11.05
C ILE A 6 33.74 -6.07 -9.99
N THR A 7 32.47 -6.13 -10.36
CA THR A 7 31.39 -6.60 -9.47
C THR A 7 31.61 -8.05 -9.03
N CYS A 8 32.03 -8.93 -9.95
CA CYS A 8 32.33 -10.32 -9.63
C CYS A 8 33.57 -10.45 -8.72
N LEU A 9 34.62 -9.66 -8.98
CA LEU A 9 35.82 -9.62 -8.16
C LEU A 9 35.50 -9.18 -6.73
N VAL A 10 34.78 -8.07 -6.58
CA VAL A 10 34.36 -7.55 -5.27
C VAL A 10 33.52 -8.58 -4.51
N ARG A 11 32.56 -9.24 -5.19
CA ARG A 11 31.76 -10.32 -4.60
C ARG A 11 32.60 -11.52 -4.16
N HIS A 12 33.64 -11.87 -4.90
CA HIS A 12 34.53 -12.97 -4.53
C HIS A 12 35.28 -12.64 -3.23
N TYR A 13 35.84 -11.43 -3.12
CA TYR A 13 36.54 -11.00 -1.90
C TYR A 13 35.61 -10.84 -0.69
N LEU A 14 34.35 -10.42 -0.91
CA LEU A 14 33.30 -10.42 0.11
C LEU A 14 33.07 -11.82 0.70
N GLY A 15 33.06 -12.86 -0.14
CA GLY A 15 32.84 -14.25 0.31
C GLY A 15 34.02 -14.88 1.06
N ASP A 16 35.23 -14.35 0.91
CA ASP A 16 36.45 -14.91 1.50
C ASP A 16 36.83 -14.29 2.86
N ASN A 17 35.98 -13.43 3.45
CA ASN A 17 36.25 -12.65 4.67
C ASN A 17 37.56 -11.83 4.61
N ALA A 18 38.07 -11.55 3.42
CA ALA A 18 39.22 -10.68 3.22
C ALA A 18 38.77 -9.22 3.18
N THR A 19 39.51 -8.30 3.81
CA THR A 19 39.16 -6.88 3.77
C THR A 19 39.16 -6.36 2.32
N THR A 20 38.01 -5.93 1.78
CA THR A 20 37.96 -5.41 0.40
C THR A 20 38.61 -4.04 0.25
N SER A 21 38.99 -3.39 1.35
CA SER A 21 39.58 -2.05 1.38
C SER A 21 40.81 -1.91 0.47
N ALA A 22 41.70 -2.91 0.45
CA ALA A 22 42.90 -2.90 -0.39
C ALA A 22 42.54 -2.96 -1.89
N VAL A 23 41.63 -3.87 -2.27
CA VAL A 23 41.16 -4.03 -3.65
C VAL A 23 40.38 -2.80 -4.10
N CYS A 24 39.49 -2.26 -3.27
CA CYS A 24 38.77 -1.01 -3.53
C CYS A 24 39.73 0.16 -3.77
N ASN A 25 40.77 0.31 -2.95
CA ASN A 25 41.78 1.36 -3.13
C ASN A 25 42.54 1.20 -4.45
N GLN A 26 42.89 -0.03 -4.82
CA GLN A 26 43.58 -0.31 -6.07
C GLN A 26 42.67 -0.06 -7.29
N LEU A 27 41.39 -0.44 -7.22
CA LEU A 27 40.41 -0.19 -8.28
C LEU A 27 40.16 1.30 -8.48
N ARG A 28 40.04 2.08 -7.39
CA ARG A 28 39.88 3.54 -7.48
C ARG A 28 41.08 4.24 -8.11
N THR A 29 42.30 3.79 -7.78
CA THR A 29 43.52 4.40 -8.31
C THR A 29 43.79 4.00 -9.76
N THR A 30 43.50 2.74 -10.12
CA THR A 30 43.81 2.20 -11.44
C THR A 30 42.69 2.47 -12.45
N CYS A 31 41.44 2.49 -12.02
CA CYS A 31 40.26 2.58 -12.89
C CYS A 31 39.14 3.50 -12.30
N PRO A 32 39.43 4.78 -12.00
CA PRO A 32 38.47 5.68 -11.32
C PRO A 32 37.18 5.95 -12.11
N THR A 33 37.22 5.79 -13.44
CA THR A 33 36.04 5.93 -14.31
C THR A 33 35.11 4.71 -14.28
N LEU A 34 35.61 3.56 -13.83
CA LEU A 34 34.86 2.31 -13.72
C LEU A 34 34.48 1.97 -12.27
N PHE A 35 35.24 2.48 -11.29
CA PHE A 35 35.01 2.27 -9.87
C PHE A 35 35.21 3.58 -9.10
N SER A 36 34.10 4.19 -8.74
CA SER A 36 34.04 5.49 -8.08
C SER A 36 34.08 5.38 -6.55
N ASP A 37 34.20 6.52 -5.86
CA ASP A 37 34.09 6.58 -4.40
C ASP A 37 32.71 6.13 -3.90
N GLU A 38 31.66 6.34 -4.70
CA GLU A 38 30.32 5.84 -4.38
C GLU A 38 30.26 4.30 -4.45
N ASP A 39 30.97 3.70 -5.41
CA ASP A 39 31.04 2.23 -5.55
C ASP A 39 31.85 1.61 -4.40
N ALA A 40 32.94 2.27 -3.98
CA ALA A 40 33.71 1.87 -2.81
C ALA A 40 32.89 1.99 -1.51
N THR A 41 32.10 3.06 -1.39
CA THR A 41 31.19 3.29 -0.26
C THR A 41 30.10 2.22 -0.21
N ALA A 42 29.48 1.91 -1.35
CA ALA A 42 28.49 0.85 -1.46
C ALA A 42 29.07 -0.53 -1.15
N THR A 43 30.29 -0.81 -1.62
CA THR A 43 31.01 -2.06 -1.33
C THR A 43 31.24 -2.23 0.17
N ARG A 44 31.77 -1.20 0.83
CA ARG A 44 31.99 -1.22 2.28
C ARG A 44 30.69 -1.42 3.05
N ALA A 45 29.62 -0.71 2.67
CA ALA A 45 28.34 -0.89 3.32
C ALA A 45 27.76 -2.30 3.09
N THR A 46 28.05 -2.92 1.95
CA THR A 46 27.67 -4.31 1.68
C THR A 46 28.45 -5.28 2.56
N GLU A 47 29.78 -5.08 2.73
CA GLU A 47 30.59 -5.85 3.71
C GLU A 47 29.99 -5.78 5.11
N MET A 48 29.59 -4.59 5.55
CA MET A 48 28.99 -4.40 6.88
C MET A 48 27.67 -5.17 7.05
N LEU A 49 26.86 -5.30 5.99
CA LEU A 49 25.64 -6.11 6.02
C LEU A 49 25.96 -7.61 6.07
N GLU A 50 26.96 -8.08 5.32
CA GLU A 50 27.43 -9.48 5.36
C GLU A 50 28.02 -9.82 6.74
N GLU A 51 28.80 -8.90 7.33
CA GLU A 51 29.30 -9.03 8.70
C GLU A 51 28.13 -9.10 9.71
N ALA A 52 27.14 -8.21 9.59
CA ALA A 52 25.95 -8.22 10.43
C ALA A 52 25.11 -9.49 10.29
N HIS A 53 25.14 -10.15 9.13
CA HIS A 53 24.45 -11.42 8.89
C HIS A 53 25.06 -12.58 9.71
N LEU A 54 26.37 -12.53 9.98
CA LEU A 54 27.07 -13.53 10.79
C LEU A 54 26.96 -13.28 12.31
N MET A 55 26.44 -12.13 12.72
CA MET A 55 26.30 -11.74 14.13
C MET A 55 24.94 -12.12 14.70
N GLU A 56 24.91 -12.52 15.98
CA GLU A 56 23.67 -12.63 16.75
C GLU A 56 23.05 -11.23 17.01
N PRO A 57 21.73 -11.14 17.24
CA PRO A 57 21.06 -9.88 17.57
C PRO A 57 21.67 -9.19 18.80
N CYS A 58 22.40 -8.09 18.59
CA CYS A 58 22.99 -7.27 19.64
C CYS A 58 23.04 -5.78 19.23
N PRO A 59 23.27 -4.83 20.17
CA PRO A 59 23.33 -3.40 19.85
C PRO A 59 24.38 -3.06 18.79
N THR A 60 25.56 -3.68 18.84
CA THR A 60 26.63 -3.47 17.86
C THR A 60 26.22 -3.88 16.45
N ARG A 61 25.47 -4.99 16.32
CA ARG A 61 24.91 -5.43 15.03
C ARG A 61 23.92 -4.40 14.48
N THR A 62 23.06 -3.84 15.32
CA THR A 62 22.11 -2.80 14.92
C THR A 62 22.84 -1.53 14.46
N GLU A 63 23.83 -1.06 15.22
CA GLU A 63 24.66 0.11 14.84
C GLU A 63 25.39 -0.10 13.51
N LEU A 64 25.89 -1.32 13.26
CA LEU A 64 26.54 -1.70 12.02
C LEU A 64 25.58 -1.63 10.82
N ILE A 65 24.36 -2.15 10.98
CA ILE A 65 23.30 -2.10 9.95
C ILE A 65 22.87 -0.65 9.68
N ASP A 66 22.67 0.15 10.72
CA ASP A 66 22.25 1.55 10.59
C ASP A 66 23.29 2.39 9.83
N GLU A 67 24.57 2.20 10.15
CA GLU A 67 25.66 2.87 9.44
C GLU A 67 25.77 2.40 7.98
N ALA A 68 25.58 1.10 7.72
CA ALA A 68 25.54 0.57 6.36
C ALA A 68 24.40 1.20 5.54
N ILE A 69 23.19 1.30 6.10
CA ILE A 69 22.04 1.95 5.44
C ILE A 69 22.34 3.42 5.17
N ARG A 70 22.93 4.14 6.13
CA ARG A 70 23.32 5.54 5.98
C ARG A 70 24.27 5.73 4.79
N MET A 71 25.27 4.85 4.66
CA MET A 71 26.22 4.86 3.54
C MET A 71 25.56 4.54 2.19
N LEU A 72 24.73 3.48 2.14
CA LEU A 72 23.99 3.09 0.94
C LEU A 72 23.05 4.21 0.47
N LYS A 73 22.44 4.94 1.40
CA LYS A 73 21.53 6.05 1.10
C LYS A 73 22.21 7.20 0.36
N VAL A 74 23.51 7.44 0.58
CA VAL A 74 24.29 8.48 -0.13
C VAL A 74 24.39 8.14 -1.62
N GLY A 75 24.81 6.91 -1.94
CA GLY A 75 24.97 6.40 -3.30
C GLY A 75 23.72 5.78 -3.92
N VAL A 76 22.54 6.04 -3.33
CA VAL A 76 21.30 5.29 -3.61
C VAL A 76 20.77 5.46 -5.03
N HIS A 77 21.44 6.15 -5.96
CA HIS A 77 21.04 6.27 -7.36
C HIS A 77 21.85 5.33 -8.29
N LYS A 78 22.94 4.73 -7.81
CA LYS A 78 23.76 3.76 -8.57
C LYS A 78 23.65 2.34 -8.07
N LEU A 79 23.13 2.14 -6.86
CA LEU A 79 22.96 0.80 -6.29
C LEU A 79 22.10 -0.12 -7.16
N ASN A 80 22.44 -1.40 -7.17
CA ASN A 80 21.50 -2.45 -7.54
C ASN A 80 20.54 -2.70 -6.38
N LEU A 81 19.49 -1.89 -6.31
CA LEU A 81 18.58 -1.87 -5.16
C LEU A 81 17.95 -3.24 -4.85
N PRO A 82 17.51 -4.06 -5.84
CA PRO A 82 17.01 -5.41 -5.55
C PRO A 82 17.97 -6.31 -4.78
N VAL A 83 19.27 -6.27 -5.12
CA VAL A 83 20.30 -7.07 -4.42
C VAL A 83 20.48 -6.59 -2.98
N ILE A 84 20.57 -5.27 -2.78
CA ILE A 84 20.71 -4.68 -1.45
C ILE A 84 19.47 -4.97 -0.58
N CYS A 85 18.26 -4.91 -1.14
CA CYS A 85 17.05 -5.24 -0.42
C CYS A 85 16.98 -6.73 -0.03
N GLN A 86 17.56 -7.63 -0.83
CA GLN A 86 17.70 -9.03 -0.47
C GLN A 86 18.63 -9.22 0.73
N LEU A 87 19.78 -8.56 0.75
CA LEU A 87 20.71 -8.59 1.90
C LEU A 87 20.06 -8.02 3.17
N LEU A 88 19.35 -6.90 3.04
CA LEU A 88 18.61 -6.30 4.16
C LEU A 88 17.54 -7.24 4.72
N HIS A 89 16.89 -8.02 3.87
CA HIS A 89 15.96 -9.05 4.31
C HIS A 89 16.67 -10.17 5.07
N GLU A 90 17.85 -10.61 4.63
CA GLU A 90 18.65 -11.66 5.28
C GLU A 90 19.23 -11.24 6.64
N VAL A 91 19.33 -9.93 6.91
CA VAL A 91 19.68 -9.39 8.24
C VAL A 91 18.47 -8.91 9.04
N ASP A 92 17.25 -9.29 8.64
CA ASP A 92 15.99 -8.92 9.29
C ASP A 92 15.72 -7.40 9.38
N CYS A 93 16.36 -6.60 8.51
CA CYS A 93 16.20 -5.14 8.46
C CYS A 93 15.20 -4.70 7.38
N VAL A 94 13.92 -5.00 7.60
CA VAL A 94 12.85 -4.66 6.64
C VAL A 94 12.56 -3.16 6.53
N GLU A 95 12.83 -2.38 7.58
CA GLU A 95 12.67 -0.93 7.56
C GLU A 95 13.69 -0.26 6.63
N GLY A 96 14.92 -0.78 6.58
CA GLY A 96 15.96 -0.32 5.65
C GLY A 96 15.57 -0.50 4.18
N ILE A 97 14.81 -1.54 3.85
CA ILE A 97 14.27 -1.75 2.49
C ILE A 97 13.37 -0.58 2.09
N VAL A 98 12.46 -0.18 2.99
CA VAL A 98 11.55 0.94 2.77
C VAL A 98 12.33 2.25 2.66
N GLU A 99 13.28 2.49 3.58
CA GLU A 99 14.08 3.70 3.57
C GLU A 99 14.86 3.90 2.27
N LEU A 100 15.58 2.86 1.81
CA LEU A 100 16.36 2.95 0.58
C LEU A 100 15.47 3.05 -0.67
N ALA A 101 14.32 2.36 -0.69
CA ALA A 101 13.37 2.44 -1.81
C ALA A 101 12.74 3.84 -1.92
N LEU A 102 12.34 4.44 -0.81
CA LEU A 102 11.82 5.81 -0.79
C LEU A 102 12.91 6.82 -1.19
N ALA A 103 14.12 6.67 -0.67
CA ALA A 103 15.25 7.52 -1.06
C ALA A 103 15.59 7.39 -2.55
N ARG A 104 15.59 6.17 -3.10
CA ARG A 104 15.75 5.91 -4.54
C ARG A 104 14.67 6.63 -5.35
N ALA A 105 13.41 6.52 -4.96
CA ALA A 105 12.28 7.14 -5.66
C ALA A 105 12.42 8.67 -5.69
N GLU A 106 12.73 9.30 -4.55
CA GLU A 106 12.94 10.74 -4.43
C GLU A 106 14.12 11.23 -5.29
N ARG A 107 15.25 10.51 -5.27
CA ARG A 107 16.43 10.86 -6.09
C ARG A 107 16.20 10.69 -7.58
N SER A 108 15.37 9.73 -7.97
CA SER A 108 15.12 9.41 -9.39
C SER A 108 14.09 10.34 -10.04
N ASP A 109 13.24 10.98 -9.23
CA ASP A 109 12.28 12.00 -9.67
C ASP A 109 12.25 13.18 -8.67
N PRO A 110 13.27 14.05 -8.69
CA PRO A 110 13.39 15.18 -7.75
C PRO A 110 12.36 16.28 -7.97
N ARG A 111 11.81 16.37 -9.20
CA ARG A 111 10.81 17.37 -9.58
C ARG A 111 9.38 16.88 -9.36
N MET A 112 9.20 15.67 -8.83
CA MET A 112 7.91 15.05 -8.56
C MET A 112 7.01 14.97 -9.81
N LEU A 113 7.60 14.79 -11.00
CA LEU A 113 6.87 14.79 -12.27
C LEU A 113 5.78 13.71 -12.27
N ALA A 114 6.11 12.53 -11.74
CA ALA A 114 5.16 11.44 -11.61
C ALA A 114 3.97 11.80 -10.70
N LEU A 115 4.21 12.50 -9.59
CA LEU A 115 3.13 12.91 -8.68
C LEU A 115 2.24 13.99 -9.30
N ILE A 116 2.83 14.96 -9.99
CA ILE A 116 2.09 16.02 -10.69
C ILE A 116 1.16 15.40 -11.73
N ALA A 117 1.67 14.48 -12.54
CA ALA A 117 0.89 13.77 -13.54
C ALA A 117 -0.19 12.86 -12.93
N TYR A 118 0.11 12.21 -11.80
CA TYR A 118 -0.87 11.41 -11.07
C TYR A 118 -2.07 12.25 -10.61
N LYS A 119 -1.81 13.46 -10.09
CA LYS A 119 -2.87 14.37 -9.60
C LYS A 119 -3.66 15.06 -10.72
N SER A 120 -3.03 15.31 -11.87
CA SER A 120 -3.70 15.98 -12.99
C SER A 120 -4.68 15.08 -13.73
N HIS A 121 -4.70 13.77 -13.47
CA HIS A 121 -5.51 12.77 -14.19
C HIS A 121 -5.32 12.85 -15.72
N SER A 122 -4.17 13.35 -16.18
CA SER A 122 -3.90 13.54 -17.61
C SER A 122 -3.65 12.19 -18.29
N ALA A 123 -4.43 11.91 -19.34
CA ALA A 123 -4.22 10.73 -20.18
C ALA A 123 -2.95 10.86 -21.06
N GLU A 124 -2.53 12.09 -21.35
CA GLU A 124 -1.30 12.36 -22.09
C GLU A 124 -0.15 12.53 -21.10
N THR A 125 0.82 11.63 -21.20
CA THR A 125 2.08 11.69 -20.45
C THR A 125 3.23 11.77 -21.43
N ASP A 126 4.02 12.83 -21.32
CA ASP A 126 5.25 12.98 -22.08
C ASP A 126 6.29 11.93 -21.65
N SER A 127 7.31 11.72 -22.49
CA SER A 127 8.33 10.69 -22.25
C SER A 127 9.07 10.88 -20.91
N LEU A 128 9.24 12.12 -20.45
CA LEU A 128 9.90 12.42 -19.18
C LEU A 128 9.04 12.01 -17.98
N THR A 129 7.73 12.27 -18.02
CA THR A 129 6.79 11.83 -16.99
C THR A 129 6.70 10.31 -16.93
N GLN A 130 6.66 9.64 -18.08
CA GLN A 130 6.66 8.17 -18.12
C GLN A 130 7.93 7.57 -17.52
N ASP A 131 9.09 8.14 -17.83
CA ASP A 131 10.37 7.74 -17.24
C ASP A 131 10.37 7.96 -15.71
N ALA A 132 9.87 9.10 -15.22
CA ALA A 132 9.72 9.37 -13.78
C ALA A 132 8.82 8.34 -13.09
N PHE A 133 7.66 8.00 -13.68
CA PHE A 133 6.77 6.96 -13.17
C PHE A 133 7.47 5.60 -13.12
N ASN A 134 8.17 5.21 -14.19
CA ASN A 134 8.84 3.92 -14.27
C ASN A 134 9.97 3.81 -13.23
N LYS A 135 10.75 4.86 -13.05
CA LYS A 135 11.81 4.93 -12.04
C LYS A 135 11.26 4.79 -10.62
N ARG A 136 10.22 5.55 -10.27
CA ARG A 136 9.56 5.44 -8.96
C ARG A 136 8.93 4.06 -8.76
N LYS A 137 8.22 3.55 -9.76
CA LYS A 137 7.62 2.20 -9.74
C LYS A 137 8.67 1.12 -9.52
N SER A 138 9.83 1.22 -10.19
CA SER A 138 10.94 0.30 -9.99
C SER A 138 11.50 0.35 -8.58
N ALA A 139 11.51 1.52 -7.93
CA ALA A 139 11.94 1.64 -6.53
C ALA A 139 10.92 1.00 -5.57
N TYR A 140 9.63 1.32 -5.72
CA TYR A 140 8.57 0.73 -4.89
C TYR A 140 8.40 -0.76 -5.11
N LYS A 141 8.81 -1.29 -6.27
CA LYS A 141 8.83 -2.73 -6.53
C LYS A 141 9.66 -3.48 -5.51
N CYS A 142 10.76 -2.92 -5.01
CA CYS A 142 11.53 -3.57 -3.93
C CYS A 142 10.71 -3.73 -2.64
N ILE A 143 9.84 -2.76 -2.32
CA ILE A 143 8.94 -2.83 -1.17
C ILE A 143 7.88 -3.92 -1.39
N THR A 144 7.23 -3.94 -2.55
CA THR A 144 6.18 -4.93 -2.85
C THR A 144 6.75 -6.34 -2.96
N ASP A 145 7.93 -6.50 -3.55
CA ASP A 145 8.60 -7.81 -3.66
C ASP A 145 9.02 -8.33 -2.26
N ALA A 146 9.43 -7.45 -1.34
CA ALA A 146 9.68 -7.83 0.06
C ALA A 146 8.38 -8.24 0.78
N LEU A 147 7.28 -7.49 0.57
CA LEU A 147 5.97 -7.84 1.09
C LEU A 147 5.47 -9.18 0.54
N ASP A 148 5.66 -9.47 -0.74
CA ASP A 148 5.27 -10.74 -1.36
C ASP A 148 6.03 -11.92 -0.74
N ARG A 149 7.33 -11.78 -0.49
CA ARG A 149 8.15 -12.81 0.19
C ARG A 149 7.64 -13.07 1.61
N ILE A 150 7.44 -12.01 2.38
CA ILE A 150 6.92 -12.13 3.75
C ILE A 150 5.50 -12.70 3.75
N GLN A 151 4.67 -12.34 2.76
CA GLN A 151 3.30 -12.87 2.65
C GLN A 151 3.28 -14.35 2.28
N ALA A 152 4.27 -14.83 1.51
CA ALA A 152 4.48 -16.26 1.27
C ALA A 152 4.90 -16.99 2.56
N ASP A 153 5.78 -16.38 3.36
CA ASP A 153 6.16 -16.89 4.67
C ASP A 153 4.96 -16.99 5.62
N VAL A 154 4.11 -15.96 5.66
CA VAL A 154 2.87 -15.97 6.47
C VAL A 154 1.92 -17.11 6.07
N ARG A 155 1.94 -17.55 4.81
CA ARG A 155 1.09 -18.66 4.34
C ARG A 155 1.67 -20.04 4.64
N THR A 156 2.98 -20.14 4.86
CA THR A 156 3.71 -21.43 4.93
C THR A 156 4.24 -21.73 6.32
N LYS A 157 4.68 -20.72 7.07
CA LYS A 157 5.27 -20.86 8.41
C LYS A 157 4.18 -20.96 9.48
N SER A 158 4.55 -21.46 10.66
CA SER A 158 3.65 -21.65 11.81
C SER A 158 4.34 -21.27 13.12
N GLY A 159 3.56 -21.02 14.17
CA GLY A 159 4.09 -20.68 15.51
C GLY A 159 4.81 -19.33 15.55
N ILE A 160 5.98 -19.28 16.20
CA ILE A 160 6.78 -18.06 16.39
C ILE A 160 7.22 -17.46 15.05
N ALA A 161 7.58 -18.31 14.09
CA ALA A 161 8.05 -17.86 12.77
C ALA A 161 6.93 -17.15 11.98
N LEU A 162 5.67 -17.57 12.14
CA LEU A 162 4.51 -16.87 11.58
C LEU A 162 4.33 -15.49 12.22
N GLN A 163 4.45 -15.40 13.54
CA GLN A 163 4.31 -14.13 14.27
C GLN A 163 5.39 -13.13 13.85
N SER A 164 6.64 -13.57 13.73
CA SER A 164 7.74 -12.75 13.24
C SER A 164 7.47 -12.23 11.82
N ALA A 165 7.02 -13.09 10.89
CA ALA A 165 6.68 -12.67 9.53
C ALA A 165 5.53 -11.63 9.51
N VAL A 166 4.49 -11.82 10.33
CA VAL A 166 3.39 -10.84 10.47
C VAL A 166 3.91 -9.49 10.98
N VAL A 167 4.76 -9.49 12.00
CA VAL A 167 5.38 -8.26 12.53
C VAL A 167 6.21 -7.55 11.45
N SER A 168 7.06 -8.28 10.73
CA SER A 168 7.88 -7.72 9.65
C SER A 168 7.04 -7.12 8.53
N ARG A 169 5.93 -7.77 8.15
CA ARG A 169 4.97 -7.22 7.17
C ARG A 169 4.37 -5.90 7.67
N ASP A 170 3.90 -5.89 8.91
CA ASP A 170 3.23 -4.74 9.49
C ASP A 170 4.21 -3.57 9.70
N LEU A 171 5.49 -3.84 9.98
CA LEU A 171 6.55 -2.83 10.00
C LEU A 171 6.73 -2.15 8.63
N ILE A 172 6.86 -2.93 7.55
CA ILE A 172 6.98 -2.37 6.19
C ILE A 172 5.78 -1.48 5.86
N ILE A 173 4.56 -1.99 6.11
CA ILE A 173 3.32 -1.25 5.84
C ILE A 173 3.33 0.06 6.64
N ASN A 174 3.58 0.01 7.94
CA ASN A 174 3.57 1.19 8.81
C ASN A 174 4.62 2.23 8.41
N CYS A 175 5.82 1.80 8.00
CA CYS A 175 6.87 2.70 7.52
C CYS A 175 6.44 3.44 6.25
N VAL A 176 5.80 2.76 5.29
CA VAL A 176 5.27 3.41 4.08
C VAL A 176 4.10 4.33 4.41
N LEU A 177 3.18 3.92 5.28
CA LEU A 177 2.01 4.73 5.65
C LEU A 177 2.38 6.03 6.40
N ARG A 178 3.53 6.03 7.11
CA ARG A 178 4.10 7.23 7.75
C ARG A 178 4.91 8.10 6.79
N SER A 179 5.26 7.58 5.62
CA SER A 179 6.04 8.33 4.63
C SER A 179 5.21 9.44 3.99
N LYS A 180 5.89 10.49 3.53
CA LYS A 180 5.28 11.61 2.81
C LYS A 180 5.08 11.33 1.32
N ASP A 181 5.51 10.16 0.85
CA ASP A 181 5.43 9.78 -0.57
C ASP A 181 4.06 9.18 -0.88
N GLU A 182 3.22 9.99 -1.54
CA GLU A 182 1.88 9.60 -1.94
C GLU A 182 1.88 8.41 -2.92
N LEU A 183 2.83 8.35 -3.86
CA LEU A 183 2.88 7.28 -4.84
C LEU A 183 3.34 5.95 -4.21
N ALA A 184 4.22 6.01 -3.22
CA ALA A 184 4.59 4.83 -2.42
C ALA A 184 3.39 4.28 -1.65
N ASN A 185 2.61 5.16 -1.00
CA ASN A 185 1.37 4.80 -0.33
C ASN A 185 0.37 4.15 -1.30
N VAL A 186 0.17 4.73 -2.48
CA VAL A 186 -0.69 4.17 -3.54
C VAL A 186 -0.21 2.80 -3.98
N ALA A 187 1.10 2.58 -4.13
CA ALA A 187 1.66 1.28 -4.50
C ALA A 187 1.36 0.21 -3.44
N VAL A 188 1.54 0.54 -2.15
CA VAL A 188 1.23 -0.39 -1.04
C VAL A 188 -0.27 -0.60 -0.89
N PHE A 189 -1.12 0.41 -1.05
CA PHE A 189 -2.57 0.20 -1.03
C PHE A 189 -3.04 -0.74 -2.14
N LYS A 190 -2.52 -0.57 -3.37
CA LYS A 190 -2.80 -1.52 -4.47
C LYS A 190 -2.36 -2.94 -4.11
N TRP A 191 -1.18 -3.09 -3.50
CA TRP A 191 -0.69 -4.39 -3.04
C TRP A 191 -1.57 -5.02 -1.94
N LEU A 192 -2.02 -4.22 -0.97
CA LEU A 192 -2.93 -4.66 0.10
C LEU A 192 -4.26 -5.16 -0.46
N LEU A 193 -4.85 -4.43 -1.42
CA LEU A 193 -6.09 -4.84 -2.07
C LEU A 193 -5.92 -6.14 -2.87
N ALA A 194 -4.80 -6.30 -3.58
CA ALA A 194 -4.49 -7.52 -4.32
C ALA A 194 -4.33 -8.76 -3.42
N ASN A 195 -3.92 -8.56 -2.16
CA ASN A 195 -3.72 -9.63 -1.17
C ASN A 195 -4.90 -9.79 -0.19
N GLN A 196 -6.08 -9.25 -0.51
CA GLN A 196 -7.28 -9.31 0.34
C GLN A 196 -7.11 -8.68 1.74
N LEU A 197 -6.16 -7.75 1.90
CA LEU A 197 -5.91 -7.01 3.13
C LEU A 197 -6.63 -5.65 3.13
N SER A 198 -7.87 -5.62 2.64
CA SER A 198 -8.69 -4.39 2.55
C SER A 198 -8.93 -3.72 3.90
N ASN A 199 -8.93 -4.50 4.98
CA ASN A 199 -9.16 -4.01 6.35
C ASN A 199 -8.05 -3.04 6.78
N VAL A 200 -6.80 -3.32 6.38
CA VAL A 200 -5.64 -2.45 6.67
C VAL A 200 -5.77 -1.11 5.95
N VAL A 201 -6.31 -1.11 4.72
CA VAL A 201 -6.58 0.13 3.97
C VAL A 201 -7.67 0.96 4.66
N VAL A 202 -8.73 0.29 5.14
CA VAL A 202 -9.87 0.91 5.84
C VAL A 202 -9.45 1.53 7.18
N GLU A 203 -8.56 0.88 7.92
CA GLU A 203 -8.07 1.33 9.23
C GLU A 203 -6.85 2.27 9.10
N SER A 204 -6.41 2.55 7.87
CA SER A 204 -5.25 3.39 7.62
C SER A 204 -5.50 4.83 8.03
N LYS A 205 -4.52 5.39 8.75
CA LYS A 205 -4.45 6.82 9.11
C LYS A 205 -3.62 7.64 8.12
N SER A 206 -3.21 7.04 7.00
CA SER A 206 -2.45 7.75 5.97
C SER A 206 -3.32 8.85 5.33
N PRO A 207 -2.80 10.08 5.17
CA PRO A 207 -3.56 11.19 4.58
C PRO A 207 -3.94 10.94 3.12
N PHE A 208 -3.29 9.97 2.46
CA PHE A 208 -3.49 9.66 1.05
C PHE A 208 -4.56 8.59 0.80
N ALA A 209 -5.04 7.90 1.85
CA ALA A 209 -5.99 6.80 1.72
C ALA A 209 -7.34 7.26 1.12
N GLU A 210 -7.88 8.39 1.59
CA GLU A 210 -9.16 8.95 1.08
C GLU A 210 -9.04 9.29 -0.42
N SER A 211 -8.02 10.05 -0.81
CA SER A 211 -7.74 10.44 -2.20
C SER A 211 -7.59 9.23 -3.12
N PHE A 212 -6.84 8.21 -2.67
CA PHE A 212 -6.66 6.97 -3.40
C PHE A 212 -7.98 6.22 -3.63
N LEU A 213 -8.81 6.08 -2.60
CA LEU A 213 -10.11 5.41 -2.71
C LEU A 213 -11.06 6.17 -3.65
N HIS A 214 -11.07 7.50 -3.60
CA HIS A 214 -11.82 8.31 -4.57
C HIS A 214 -11.35 8.08 -6.01
N THR A 215 -10.03 8.08 -6.24
CA THR A 215 -9.44 7.83 -7.56
C THR A 215 -9.85 6.45 -8.11
N LEU A 216 -9.90 5.42 -7.26
CA LEU A 216 -10.36 4.08 -7.65
C LEU A 216 -11.85 4.04 -8.04
N VAL A 217 -12.68 4.83 -7.37
CA VAL A 217 -14.11 4.93 -7.65
C VAL A 217 -14.35 5.69 -8.96
N GLU A 218 -13.65 6.80 -9.17
CA GLU A 218 -13.77 7.64 -10.38
C GLU A 218 -13.23 6.93 -11.63
N GLY A 219 -12.18 6.11 -11.48
CA GLY A 219 -11.60 5.31 -12.56
C GLY A 219 -12.48 4.17 -13.09
N GLY A 220 -13.79 4.16 -12.81
CA GLY A 220 -14.72 3.13 -13.25
C GLY A 220 -14.65 1.84 -12.44
N GLY A 221 -14.16 1.92 -11.20
CA GLY A 221 -13.98 0.76 -10.34
C GLY A 221 -15.29 0.03 -10.00
N ALA A 222 -15.17 -1.27 -9.70
CA ALA A 222 -16.28 -2.11 -9.24
C ALA A 222 -16.96 -1.50 -7.99
N SER A 223 -18.25 -1.82 -7.81
CA SER A 223 -19.04 -1.40 -6.64
C SER A 223 -18.39 -1.75 -5.29
N SER A 224 -17.47 -2.72 -5.27
CA SER A 224 -16.66 -3.07 -4.10
C SER A 224 -15.75 -1.94 -3.59
N TYR A 225 -15.28 -1.03 -4.45
CA TYR A 225 -14.45 0.10 -4.00
C TYR A 225 -15.27 1.20 -3.34
N LEU A 226 -16.51 1.40 -3.79
CA LEU A 226 -17.48 2.25 -3.08
C LEU A 226 -17.80 1.67 -1.70
N ASP A 227 -17.93 0.34 -1.61
CA ASP A 227 -18.09 -0.33 -0.32
C ASP A 227 -16.88 -0.13 0.61
N LEU A 228 -15.68 -0.13 0.05
CA LEU A 228 -14.46 0.12 0.78
C LEU A 228 -14.37 1.56 1.28
N LEU A 229 -14.78 2.54 0.45
CA LEU A 229 -14.73 3.96 0.76
C LEU A 229 -15.65 4.34 1.93
N TRP A 230 -16.90 3.85 1.97
CA TRP A 230 -17.77 4.18 3.10
C TRP A 230 -17.29 3.51 4.40
N ARG A 231 -16.76 2.28 4.33
CA ARG A 231 -16.15 1.59 5.49
C ARG A 231 -14.95 2.34 6.04
N PHE A 232 -14.11 2.89 5.15
CA PHE A 232 -13.00 3.76 5.52
C PHE A 232 -13.50 5.00 6.29
N HIS A 233 -14.52 5.68 5.79
CA HIS A 233 -15.08 6.85 6.50
C HIS A 233 -15.69 6.49 7.85
N GLU A 234 -16.39 5.36 7.96
CA GLU A 234 -16.94 4.88 9.23
C GLU A 234 -15.83 4.62 10.27
N LYS A 235 -14.77 3.91 9.87
CA LYS A 235 -13.67 3.54 10.77
C LYS A 235 -12.82 4.72 11.19
N ASN A 236 -12.70 5.73 10.34
CA ASN A 236 -12.00 6.98 10.66
C ASN A 236 -12.89 8.03 11.35
N GLY A 237 -14.12 7.68 11.75
CA GLY A 237 -15.01 8.56 12.51
C GLY A 237 -15.73 9.64 11.66
N ASN A 238 -15.57 9.61 10.34
CA ASN A 238 -16.19 10.56 9.42
C ASN A 238 -17.60 10.10 9.00
N PHE A 239 -18.49 9.93 9.98
CA PHE A 239 -19.82 9.34 9.77
C PHE A 239 -20.71 10.15 8.82
N ALA A 240 -20.59 11.48 8.81
CA ALA A 240 -21.36 12.35 7.92
C ALA A 240 -21.03 12.11 6.43
N LYS A 241 -19.74 11.92 6.10
CA LYS A 241 -19.31 11.58 4.74
C LYS A 241 -19.77 10.16 4.36
N ALA A 242 -19.64 9.20 5.27
CA ALA A 242 -20.11 7.83 5.07
C ALA A 242 -21.62 7.78 4.77
N ALA A 243 -22.45 8.48 5.56
CA ALA A 243 -23.89 8.52 5.38
C ALA A 243 -24.29 9.11 4.03
N LYS A 244 -23.65 10.20 3.60
CA LYS A 244 -23.89 10.82 2.28
C LYS A 244 -23.51 9.88 1.13
N LEU A 245 -22.39 9.17 1.24
CA LEU A 245 -21.97 8.19 0.23
C LEU A 245 -22.94 7.01 0.16
N LEU A 246 -23.32 6.43 1.30
CA LEU A 246 -24.29 5.33 1.38
C LEU A 246 -25.67 5.73 0.83
N TYR A 247 -26.13 6.94 1.14
CA TYR A 247 -27.36 7.49 0.58
C TYR A 247 -27.28 7.65 -0.94
N SER A 248 -26.17 8.17 -1.46
CA SER A 248 -25.95 8.26 -2.91
C SER A 248 -25.88 6.88 -3.59
N LEU A 249 -25.40 5.85 -2.89
CA LEU A 249 -25.35 4.47 -3.37
C LEU A 249 -26.73 3.84 -3.45
N ALA A 250 -27.58 4.04 -2.43
CA ALA A 250 -28.94 3.52 -2.41
C ALA A 250 -29.78 4.07 -3.57
N ARG A 251 -29.55 5.33 -3.95
CA ARG A 251 -30.27 6.04 -5.03
C ARG A 251 -29.69 5.82 -6.44
N ARG A 252 -28.54 5.16 -6.57
CA ARG A 252 -27.97 4.88 -7.90
C ARG A 252 -28.83 3.85 -8.64
N ASP A 253 -29.36 4.25 -9.78
CA ASP A 253 -30.09 3.41 -10.72
C ASP A 253 -29.13 2.54 -11.53
N THR A 254 -28.57 1.55 -10.85
CA THR A 254 -27.80 0.48 -11.49
C THR A 254 -28.50 -0.83 -11.19
N ASN A 255 -28.72 -1.65 -12.21
CA ASN A 255 -29.22 -3.04 -12.07
C ASN A 255 -28.26 -3.95 -11.28
N ALA A 256 -27.15 -3.40 -10.78
CA ALA A 256 -26.13 -4.09 -10.01
C ALA A 256 -26.50 -4.32 -8.54
N PHE A 257 -27.51 -3.62 -8.01
CA PHE A 257 -27.92 -3.73 -6.61
C PHE A 257 -29.35 -4.24 -6.50
N ASP A 258 -29.55 -5.31 -5.73
CA ASP A 258 -30.89 -5.76 -5.36
C ASP A 258 -31.51 -4.84 -4.30
N LEU A 259 -32.83 -4.91 -4.16
CA LEU A 259 -33.58 -4.11 -3.19
C LEU A 259 -33.10 -4.36 -1.75
N ARG A 260 -32.64 -5.58 -1.44
CA ARG A 260 -32.08 -5.93 -0.13
C ARG A 260 -30.81 -5.14 0.18
N ARG A 261 -29.88 -5.03 -0.77
CA ARG A 261 -28.65 -4.26 -0.60
C ARG A 261 -28.91 -2.75 -0.51
N ARG A 262 -29.93 -2.23 -1.21
CA ARG A 262 -30.38 -0.85 -1.04
C ARG A 262 -30.93 -0.57 0.36
N VAL A 263 -31.78 -1.46 0.90
CA VAL A 263 -32.24 -1.38 2.30
C VAL A 263 -31.04 -1.40 3.24
N ALA A 264 -30.09 -2.33 3.06
CA ALA A 264 -28.89 -2.39 3.90
C ALA A 264 -28.06 -1.08 3.88
N TYR A 265 -27.89 -0.46 2.70
CA TYR A 265 -27.21 0.82 2.59
C TYR A 265 -27.96 1.96 3.28
N LEU A 266 -29.28 2.03 3.15
CA LEU A 266 -30.11 3.04 3.83
C LEU A 266 -30.11 2.83 5.35
N SER A 267 -30.19 1.59 5.84
CA SER A 267 -30.07 1.28 7.26
C SER A 267 -28.70 1.72 7.81
N GLN A 268 -27.61 1.43 7.09
CA GLN A 268 -26.27 1.86 7.49
C GLN A 268 -26.11 3.38 7.43
N ALA A 269 -26.66 4.04 6.40
CA ALA A 269 -26.66 5.49 6.28
C ALA A 269 -27.37 6.15 7.46
N SER A 270 -28.52 5.61 7.87
CA SER A 270 -29.30 6.08 9.03
C SER A 270 -28.49 5.94 10.32
N MET A 271 -27.81 4.81 10.54
CA MET A 271 -26.93 4.61 11.70
C MET A 271 -25.75 5.60 11.70
N CYS A 272 -25.03 5.74 10.58
CA CYS A 272 -23.94 6.71 10.47
C CYS A 272 -24.41 8.16 10.68
N ALA A 273 -25.56 8.54 10.12
CA ALA A 273 -26.11 9.89 10.28
C ALA A 273 -26.49 10.18 11.74
N LYS A 274 -27.10 9.22 12.45
CA LYS A 274 -27.38 9.33 13.89
C LYS A 274 -26.09 9.46 14.72
N SER A 275 -25.04 8.69 14.38
CA SER A 275 -23.73 8.81 15.03
C SER A 275 -23.05 10.16 14.76
N ALA A 276 -23.23 10.75 13.57
CA ALA A 276 -22.66 12.06 13.23
C ALA A 276 -23.24 13.19 14.10
N ILE A 277 -24.55 13.17 14.39
CA ILE A 277 -25.22 14.17 15.24
C ILE A 277 -24.64 14.17 16.66
N SER A 278 -24.20 13.02 17.17
CA SER A 278 -23.56 12.95 18.49
C SER A 278 -22.20 13.65 18.55
N GLN A 279 -21.59 13.95 17.39
CA GLN A 279 -20.23 14.50 17.29
C GLN A 279 -20.16 15.96 16.81
N GLN A 280 -21.24 16.54 16.23
CA GLN A 280 -21.23 17.90 15.68
C GLN A 280 -22.42 18.75 16.16
N SER A 281 -22.20 20.06 16.30
CA SER A 281 -23.15 21.04 16.84
C SER A 281 -24.19 21.55 15.82
N ASP A 282 -24.10 21.16 14.55
CA ASP A 282 -24.94 21.69 13.45
C ASP A 282 -26.24 20.88 13.28
N GLN A 283 -27.04 20.81 14.35
CA GLN A 283 -28.13 19.85 14.55
C GLN A 283 -29.26 19.89 13.51
N LEU A 284 -29.56 21.05 12.91
CA LEU A 284 -30.77 21.24 12.11
C LEU A 284 -30.68 20.63 10.70
N LYS A 285 -29.52 20.73 10.04
CA LYS A 285 -29.34 20.15 8.68
C LYS A 285 -29.19 18.64 8.72
N ASP A 286 -28.54 18.13 9.75
CA ASP A 286 -28.34 16.70 9.95
C ASP A 286 -29.66 16.01 10.34
N GLN A 287 -30.54 16.67 11.11
CA GLN A 287 -31.87 16.14 11.40
C GLN A 287 -32.75 15.98 10.16
N ASN A 288 -32.83 17.00 9.29
CA ASN A 288 -33.59 16.91 8.04
C ASN A 288 -33.06 15.81 7.12
N PHE A 289 -31.74 15.62 7.08
CA PHE A 289 -31.11 14.56 6.31
C PHE A 289 -31.44 13.16 6.84
N ILE A 290 -31.51 12.98 8.17
CA ILE A 290 -31.92 11.70 8.78
C ILE A 290 -33.37 11.38 8.45
N VAL A 291 -34.28 12.36 8.55
CA VAL A 291 -35.70 12.14 8.21
C VAL A 291 -35.83 11.68 6.77
N ALA A 292 -35.13 12.33 5.84
CA ALA A 292 -35.13 11.91 4.43
C ALA A 292 -34.61 10.47 4.22
N ILE A 293 -33.55 10.07 4.92
CA ILE A 293 -33.04 8.67 4.86
C ILE A 293 -34.09 7.70 5.42
N GLN A 294 -34.74 8.05 6.53
CA GLN A 294 -35.72 7.19 7.19
C GLN A 294 -36.97 7.01 6.30
N ASP A 295 -37.48 8.08 5.71
CA ASP A 295 -38.62 8.03 4.80
C ASP A 295 -38.33 7.12 3.58
N GLU A 296 -37.13 7.25 2.98
CA GLU A 296 -36.72 6.38 1.86
C GLU A 296 -36.50 4.92 2.30
N LEU A 297 -36.01 4.68 3.52
CA LEU A 297 -35.83 3.34 4.09
C LEU A 297 -37.18 2.64 4.30
N ASP A 298 -38.16 3.33 4.89
CA ASP A 298 -39.48 2.79 5.15
C ASP A 298 -40.17 2.37 3.84
N VAL A 299 -40.05 3.19 2.79
CA VAL A 299 -40.54 2.85 1.44
C VAL A 299 -39.82 1.61 0.89
N ALA A 300 -38.50 1.54 1.00
CA ALA A 300 -37.72 0.41 0.50
C ALA A 300 -38.04 -0.90 1.24
N GLU A 301 -38.31 -0.85 2.54
CA GLU A 301 -38.73 -2.00 3.35
C GLU A 301 -40.12 -2.50 2.95
N ILE A 302 -41.08 -1.60 2.73
CA ILE A 302 -42.42 -1.96 2.23
C ILE A 302 -42.34 -2.60 0.84
N GLN A 303 -41.53 -2.03 -0.06
CA GLN A 303 -41.30 -2.60 -1.39
C GLN A 303 -40.68 -4.00 -1.29
N LEU A 304 -39.76 -4.21 -0.35
CA LEU A 304 -39.12 -5.49 -0.15
C LEU A 304 -40.14 -6.53 0.35
N ALA A 305 -40.92 -6.20 1.38
CA ALA A 305 -41.97 -7.06 1.91
C ALA A 305 -43.01 -7.43 0.85
N THR A 306 -43.46 -6.46 0.05
CA THR A 306 -44.44 -6.69 -1.02
C THR A 306 -43.89 -7.58 -2.13
N LYS A 307 -42.60 -7.43 -2.49
CA LYS A 307 -41.94 -8.28 -3.48
C LYS A 307 -41.82 -9.73 -3.02
N PHE A 308 -41.56 -9.97 -1.73
CA PHE A 308 -41.57 -11.31 -1.15
C PHE A 308 -42.97 -11.93 -1.19
N VAL A 309 -43.99 -11.19 -0.76
CA VAL A 309 -45.39 -11.65 -0.80
C VAL A 309 -45.82 -11.98 -2.23
N SER A 310 -45.43 -11.18 -3.23
CA SER A 310 -45.75 -11.45 -4.63
C SER A 310 -45.05 -12.69 -5.19
N ILE A 311 -43.79 -12.95 -4.81
CA ILE A 311 -43.06 -14.19 -5.16
C ILE A 311 -43.67 -15.40 -4.47
N ASP A 312 -44.06 -15.29 -3.21
CA ASP A 312 -44.70 -16.37 -2.45
C ASP A 312 -46.10 -16.69 -2.99
N ILE A 313 -46.86 -15.68 -3.44
CA ILE A 313 -48.13 -15.88 -4.14
C ILE A 313 -47.89 -16.57 -5.49
N HIS A 314 -46.84 -16.21 -6.24
CA HIS A 314 -46.52 -16.86 -7.52
C HIS A 314 -46.04 -18.32 -7.32
N SER A 315 -45.26 -18.58 -6.28
CA SER A 315 -44.80 -19.91 -5.86
C SER A 315 -45.96 -20.79 -5.36
N CYS A 316 -46.89 -20.21 -4.59
CA CYS A 316 -48.12 -20.89 -4.18
C CYS A 316 -49.05 -21.13 -5.37
N CYS A 317 -49.23 -20.17 -6.28
CA CYS A 317 -50.06 -20.36 -7.49
C CYS A 317 -49.49 -21.45 -8.42
N ASN A 318 -48.16 -21.60 -8.51
CA ASN A 318 -47.55 -22.69 -9.28
C ASN A 318 -47.67 -24.07 -8.59
N LYS A 319 -47.95 -24.14 -7.28
CA LYS A 319 -48.29 -25.39 -6.58
C LYS A 319 -49.76 -25.78 -6.66
N PHE A 320 -50.65 -24.86 -7.06
CA PHE A 320 -52.09 -25.09 -7.20
C PHE A 320 -52.57 -25.22 -8.65
N ARG A 321 -51.65 -25.30 -9.62
CA ARG A 321 -51.99 -25.61 -11.01
C ARG A 321 -52.11 -27.13 -11.18
N ILE A 322 -53.27 -27.66 -10.76
CA ILE A 322 -53.73 -28.98 -11.17
C ILE A 322 -54.13 -28.87 -12.67
N GLU A 323 -53.72 -29.87 -13.45
CA GLU A 323 -54.04 -30.05 -14.88
C GLU A 323 -55.53 -29.88 -15.21
#